data_AF-A0AAQ3PZL9-F1
#
_entry.id   AF-A0AAQ3PZL9-F1
#
_cell.length_a   1.000
_cell.length_b   1.000
_cell.length_c   1.000
_cell.angle_alpha   90.00
_cell.angle_beta   90.00
_cell.angle_gamma   90.00
#
_symmetry.space_group_name_H-M   'P 1'
#
loop_
_entity.id
_entity.type
_entity.pdbx_description
1 polymer ?
#
loop_
_entity_poly.entity_id
_entity_poly.type
_entity_poly.pdbx_seq_one_letter_code
_entity_poly.pdbx_strand_id
1 'polypeptide(L)'
;MLTVLRVHLPSEIPVVGCEITPYVLLRRPDGSISNDDVPESAPLNGYCMRYKWYRNQGDQKVAVCSVHPTEQATLQCLHHRSLHDRAKKTLSENGADEDEAFGRFNSGGSGGFTSGLSGVAPNLVQTSGFNNGPASMYPTTVADKNGEAWSEVGLSRTYTPTAEDINHILKFECVTIDAETRTPVGNINTVLTSRVIPAPSPTPRRMIPVNGDLLGQLDLDVRTSSGTFSVLSYNILSDVYATSEAYSYCPTWALSWPYRRQNLLREIIGYHADILCLQEVQNDHFEEYFAPELDKHGYQALYKKKTSEVYGGNPNTIDGCATFFRRDRFSHVKKYEVEFNKAAQSLTDVAIQAGQKKVALSRLIKDNIALIVVLEAKFSNHGSDNPGKRQLICVANTHVNVHHEHKDVKLWQVHTLLKGLEKIAVSADIPMLVCGDFNSVPGSAPHALLANGKIEQLHPDLAVDPLGILHPTHKITHQLPLVSAYSSFARMAGVSPGLEQQRRRMDATTHEPLFTNCTRDFIGTVDYIFYTADSLTVESLLELLDEENLRKNTAIPSPEWSSDHIALLAEFRCKPRIRR
;
A
#
# COMPACT_ATOMS: atom_id res chain seq x y z
N MET A 1 31.85 -31.25 -6.71
CA MET A 1 30.53 -31.69 -7.20
C MET A 1 29.48 -30.69 -6.73
N LEU A 2 28.45 -30.41 -7.52
CA LEU A 2 27.36 -29.51 -7.12
C LEU A 2 26.56 -30.15 -5.99
N THR A 3 26.40 -29.47 -4.85
CA THR A 3 25.75 -30.06 -3.67
C THR A 3 24.88 -29.03 -2.96
N VAL A 4 23.67 -29.42 -2.58
CA VAL A 4 22.79 -28.61 -1.74
C VAL A 4 23.28 -28.65 -0.29
N LEU A 5 23.56 -27.48 0.27
CA LEU A 5 24.00 -27.31 1.66
C LEU A 5 22.86 -27.01 2.62
N ARG A 6 21.90 -26.18 2.18
CA ARG A 6 20.77 -25.75 3.00
C ARG A 6 19.59 -25.41 2.10
N VAL A 7 18.39 -25.73 2.56
CA VAL A 7 17.15 -25.30 1.93
C VAL A 7 16.17 -24.82 3.01
N HIS A 8 15.49 -23.71 2.76
CA HIS A 8 14.38 -23.25 3.59
C HIS A 8 13.45 -22.33 2.79
N LEU A 9 12.25 -22.12 3.31
CA LEU A 9 11.31 -21.15 2.75
C LEU A 9 11.51 -19.78 3.42
N PRO A 10 11.30 -18.66 2.71
CA PRO A 10 11.29 -17.33 3.32
C PRO A 10 10.08 -17.11 4.25
N SER A 11 8.96 -17.73 3.91
CA SER A 11 7.74 -17.80 4.70
C SER A 11 7.26 -19.25 4.76
N GLU A 12 6.85 -19.69 5.94
CA GLU A 12 6.17 -20.97 6.09
C GLU A 12 4.70 -20.92 5.68
N ILE A 13 4.09 -19.73 5.57
CA ILE A 13 2.67 -19.56 5.26
C ILE A 13 2.53 -19.15 3.78
N PRO A 14 2.07 -20.06 2.90
CA PRO A 14 1.85 -19.76 1.50
C PRO A 14 0.50 -19.11 1.30
N VAL A 15 0.46 -18.09 0.44
CA VAL A 15 -0.76 -17.32 0.13
C VAL A 15 -1.09 -17.46 -1.34
N VAL A 16 -2.37 -17.66 -1.65
CA VAL A 16 -2.85 -17.72 -3.03
C VAL A 16 -2.42 -16.48 -3.82
N GLY A 17 -1.85 -16.70 -5.00
CA GLY A 17 -1.37 -15.65 -5.90
C GLY A 17 0.03 -15.14 -5.59
N CYS A 18 0.60 -15.45 -4.42
CA CYS A 18 1.91 -14.94 -4.01
C CYS A 18 3.01 -15.98 -4.28
N GLU A 19 3.95 -15.63 -5.15
CA GLU A 19 5.06 -16.51 -5.51
C GLU A 19 5.92 -16.86 -4.28
N ILE A 20 6.15 -18.15 -4.09
CA ILE A 20 7.06 -18.71 -3.11
C ILE A 20 8.41 -18.94 -3.79
N THR A 21 9.46 -18.34 -3.23
CA THR A 21 10.83 -18.47 -3.74
C THR A 21 11.73 -19.12 -2.68
N PRO A 22 11.91 -20.46 -2.71
CA PRO A 22 12.77 -21.17 -1.79
C PRO A 22 14.22 -20.67 -1.83
N TYR A 23 14.81 -20.51 -0.65
CA TYR A 23 16.24 -20.28 -0.51
C TYR A 23 16.97 -21.61 -0.60
N VAL A 24 17.85 -21.74 -1.60
CA VAL A 24 18.65 -22.94 -1.85
C VAL A 24 20.11 -22.52 -1.84
N LEU A 25 20.88 -22.99 -0.85
CA LEU A 25 22.32 -22.72 -0.76
C LEU A 25 23.10 -23.88 -1.36
N LEU A 26 23.93 -23.58 -2.35
CA LEU A 26 24.68 -24.56 -3.12
C LEU A 26 26.18 -24.43 -2.85
N ARG A 27 26.88 -25.57 -2.78
CA ARG A 27 28.33 -25.66 -2.96
C ARG A 27 28.62 -26.01 -4.40
N ARG A 28 29.34 -25.13 -5.10
CA ARG A 28 29.74 -25.32 -6.49
C ARG A 28 30.95 -26.25 -6.62
N PRO A 29 31.21 -26.80 -7.81
CA PRO A 29 32.36 -27.68 -8.04
C PRO A 29 33.73 -27.07 -7.71
N ASP A 30 33.86 -25.75 -7.83
CA ASP A 30 35.06 -24.98 -7.48
C ASP A 30 35.22 -24.71 -5.97
N GLY A 31 34.28 -25.21 -5.15
CA GLY A 31 34.25 -25.02 -3.70
C GLY A 31 33.56 -23.74 -3.24
N SER A 32 33.18 -22.84 -4.15
CA SER A 32 32.45 -21.61 -3.80
C SER A 32 31.03 -21.93 -3.31
N ILE A 33 30.48 -21.04 -2.48
CA ILE A 33 29.11 -21.14 -1.94
C ILE A 33 28.29 -20.02 -2.54
N SER A 34 27.13 -20.36 -3.12
CA SER A 34 26.21 -19.39 -3.71
C SER A 34 24.76 -19.89 -3.60
N ASN A 35 23.80 -18.97 -3.63
CA ASN A 35 22.36 -19.23 -3.72
C ASN A 35 21.79 -19.06 -5.15
N ASP A 36 22.63 -18.74 -6.13
CA ASP A 36 22.23 -18.64 -7.54
C ASP A 36 21.77 -20.00 -8.05
N ASP A 37 20.76 -19.99 -8.93
CA ASP A 37 20.26 -21.21 -9.55
C ASP A 37 21.28 -21.81 -10.54
N VAL A 38 21.21 -23.12 -10.74
CA VAL A 38 21.95 -23.86 -11.78
C VAL A 38 20.92 -24.62 -12.61
N PRO A 39 20.27 -23.96 -13.59
CA PRO A 39 19.16 -24.55 -14.33
C PRO A 39 19.63 -25.64 -15.29
N GLU A 40 18.71 -26.51 -15.73
CA GLU A 40 19.01 -27.56 -16.72
C GLU A 40 19.53 -26.99 -18.06
N SER A 41 19.18 -25.74 -18.40
CA SER A 41 19.67 -25.06 -19.60
C SER A 41 21.12 -24.59 -19.50
N ALA A 42 21.72 -24.55 -18.31
CA ALA A 42 23.08 -24.09 -18.07
C ALA A 42 23.76 -24.93 -16.96
N PRO A 43 24.06 -26.21 -17.21
CA PRO A 43 24.65 -27.10 -16.22
C PRO A 43 26.09 -26.69 -15.87
N LEU A 44 26.47 -26.86 -14.61
CA LEU A 44 27.83 -26.66 -14.11
C LEU A 44 28.56 -27.99 -13.97
N ASN A 45 29.63 -28.18 -14.74
CA ASN A 45 30.40 -29.42 -14.80
C ASN A 45 29.52 -30.67 -15.01
N GLY A 46 28.51 -30.57 -15.88
CA GLY A 46 27.58 -31.67 -16.16
C GLY A 46 26.50 -31.87 -15.11
N TYR A 47 26.38 -31.01 -14.09
CA TYR A 47 25.35 -31.09 -13.06
C TYR A 47 24.45 -29.86 -13.06
N CYS A 48 23.17 -30.06 -12.80
CA CYS A 48 22.19 -28.99 -12.64
C CYS A 48 21.19 -29.31 -11.53
N MET A 49 20.36 -28.34 -11.18
CA MET A 49 19.31 -28.48 -10.18
C MET A 49 18.00 -28.87 -10.83
N ARG A 50 17.29 -29.81 -10.20
CA ARG A 50 15.90 -30.13 -10.48
C ARG A 50 15.03 -29.76 -9.30
N TYR A 51 13.87 -29.21 -9.60
CA TYR A 51 12.89 -28.76 -8.62
C TYR A 51 11.54 -29.44 -8.86
N LYS A 52 10.84 -29.72 -7.76
CA LYS A 52 9.46 -30.19 -7.80
C LYS A 52 8.65 -29.58 -6.67
N TRP A 53 7.39 -29.32 -6.97
CA TRP A 53 6.38 -28.92 -6.01
C TRP A 53 5.29 -29.96 -5.97
N TYR A 54 4.84 -30.31 -4.77
CA TYR A 54 3.73 -31.22 -4.57
C TYR A 54 2.70 -30.61 -3.64
N ARG A 55 1.43 -30.92 -3.88
CA ARG A 55 0.29 -30.63 -3.02
C ARG A 55 -0.14 -31.90 -2.29
N ASN A 56 -0.32 -31.84 -0.98
CA ASN A 56 -0.84 -32.99 -0.24
C ASN A 56 -2.32 -33.23 -0.57
N GLN A 57 -2.76 -34.49 -0.54
CA GLN A 57 -4.15 -34.90 -0.81
C GLN A 57 -4.88 -35.32 0.48
N GLY A 58 -4.26 -35.10 1.65
CA GLY A 58 -4.79 -35.44 2.97
C GLY A 58 -5.96 -34.55 3.44
N ASP A 59 -6.74 -35.08 4.39
CA ASP A 59 -8.13 -34.71 4.71
C ASP A 59 -8.46 -33.19 4.74
N GLN A 60 -9.52 -32.83 4.00
CA GLN A 60 -10.08 -31.48 3.76
C GLN A 60 -10.79 -30.86 5.00
N LYS A 61 -10.64 -31.43 6.20
CA LYS A 61 -11.56 -31.21 7.34
C LYS A 61 -11.13 -30.16 8.37
N VAL A 62 -10.27 -29.22 7.99
CA VAL A 62 -9.86 -28.15 8.92
C VAL A 62 -9.82 -26.84 8.14
N ALA A 63 -10.90 -26.05 8.21
CA ALA A 63 -10.79 -24.62 7.92
C ALA A 63 -9.79 -24.05 8.94
N VAL A 64 -8.83 -23.25 8.49
CA VAL A 64 -7.75 -22.70 9.33
C VAL A 64 -8.00 -21.21 9.52
N CYS A 65 -7.66 -20.66 10.69
CA CYS A 65 -7.84 -19.25 10.94
C CYS A 65 -6.90 -18.42 10.03
N SER A 66 -7.43 -17.41 9.33
CA SER A 66 -6.64 -16.49 8.50
C SER A 66 -5.62 -15.65 9.29
N VAL A 67 -5.77 -15.59 10.61
CA VAL A 67 -4.91 -14.87 11.55
C VAL A 67 -3.95 -15.80 12.30
N HIS A 68 -4.36 -17.05 12.56
CA HIS A 68 -3.55 -18.05 13.28
C HIS A 68 -3.47 -19.36 12.45
N PRO A 69 -2.50 -19.46 11.52
CA PRO A 69 -2.42 -20.56 10.57
C PRO A 69 -2.06 -21.93 11.18
N THR A 70 -1.76 -21.99 12.48
CA THR A 70 -1.55 -23.23 13.23
C THR A 70 -2.83 -23.73 13.95
N GLU A 71 -3.95 -23.00 13.89
CA GLU A 71 -5.17 -23.31 14.64
C GLU A 71 -6.41 -23.56 13.77
N GLN A 72 -7.27 -24.48 14.22
CA GLN A 72 -8.53 -24.84 13.57
C GLN A 72 -9.56 -23.71 13.70
N ALA A 73 -10.13 -23.26 12.58
CA ALA A 73 -11.16 -22.24 12.53
C ALA A 73 -12.43 -22.75 13.22
N THR A 74 -12.85 -22.05 14.27
CA THR A 74 -14.12 -22.27 14.96
C THR A 74 -15.13 -21.19 14.55
N LEU A 75 -16.42 -21.47 14.71
CA LEU A 75 -17.55 -20.57 14.36
C LEU A 75 -17.53 -19.20 15.04
N GLN A 76 -16.59 -18.98 15.96
CA GLN A 76 -16.37 -17.73 16.65
C GLN A 76 -14.86 -17.56 16.91
N CYS A 77 -14.23 -16.61 16.22
CA CYS A 77 -13.02 -15.89 16.62
C CYS A 77 -13.16 -15.20 18.01
N LEU A 78 -14.04 -15.67 18.90
CA LEU A 78 -14.25 -15.18 20.26
C LEU A 78 -13.19 -15.70 21.25
N HIS A 79 -12.27 -16.57 20.83
CA HIS A 79 -11.11 -16.92 21.68
C HIS A 79 -10.08 -15.79 21.78
N HIS A 80 -10.15 -14.77 20.92
CA HIS A 80 -9.41 -13.50 21.10
C HIS A 80 -9.78 -12.82 22.44
N ARG A 81 -10.99 -13.07 22.95
CA ARG A 81 -11.44 -12.62 24.28
C ARG A 81 -10.67 -13.28 25.42
N SER A 82 -10.34 -14.58 25.31
CA SER A 82 -9.60 -15.36 26.33
C SER A 82 -8.15 -14.90 26.48
N LEU A 83 -7.50 -14.52 25.38
CA LEU A 83 -6.14 -13.98 25.38
C LEU A 83 -6.10 -12.51 25.81
N HIS A 84 -7.08 -11.69 25.40
CA HIS A 84 -7.25 -10.34 25.93
C HIS A 84 -7.56 -10.34 27.44
N ASP A 85 -8.40 -11.24 27.94
CA ASP A 85 -8.72 -11.35 29.37
C ASP A 85 -7.49 -11.79 30.19
N ARG A 86 -6.58 -12.58 29.62
CA ARG A 86 -5.27 -12.92 30.23
C ARG A 86 -4.30 -11.73 30.23
N ALA A 87 -4.26 -10.93 29.16
CA ALA A 87 -3.45 -9.71 29.08
C ALA A 87 -3.99 -8.58 29.98
N LYS A 88 -5.33 -8.48 30.12
CA LYS A 88 -5.99 -7.55 31.05
C LYS A 88 -5.75 -7.93 32.51
N LYS A 89 -5.72 -9.23 32.83
CA LYS A 89 -5.36 -9.74 34.17
C LYS A 89 -3.91 -9.47 34.56
N THR A 90 -2.98 -9.52 33.61
CA THR A 90 -1.56 -9.17 33.88
C THR A 90 -1.36 -7.66 34.07
N LEU A 91 -2.27 -6.83 33.55
CA LEU A 91 -2.30 -5.38 33.81
C LEU A 91 -3.02 -5.03 35.13
N SER A 92 -4.00 -5.82 35.57
CA SER A 92 -4.66 -5.63 36.87
C SER A 92 -3.87 -6.22 38.05
N GLU A 93 -2.91 -7.11 37.81
CA GLU A 93 -1.98 -7.62 38.84
C GLU A 93 -1.02 -6.55 39.40
N ASN A 94 -1.06 -5.32 38.87
CA ASN A 94 -0.40 -4.14 39.45
C ASN A 94 -1.39 -3.09 40.01
N GLY A 95 -2.62 -3.47 40.36
CA GLY A 95 -3.56 -2.58 41.04
C GLY A 95 -4.73 -3.34 41.67
N ALA A 96 -4.55 -3.76 42.93
CA ALA A 96 -5.66 -3.99 43.87
C ALA A 96 -6.21 -2.60 44.29
N ASP A 97 -7.52 -2.36 44.46
CA ASP A 97 -8.48 -3.12 45.26
C ASP A 97 -9.94 -2.72 44.93
N GLU A 98 -10.87 -3.54 45.42
CA GLU A 98 -12.31 -3.33 45.69
C GLU A 98 -13.38 -3.62 44.61
N ASP A 99 -14.05 -4.76 44.84
CA ASP A 99 -15.49 -4.93 45.08
C ASP A 99 -16.31 -5.94 44.24
N GLU A 100 -16.93 -6.84 45.00
CA GLU A 100 -17.90 -7.88 44.65
C GLU A 100 -19.26 -7.29 44.21
N ALA A 101 -19.98 -7.97 43.29
CA ALA A 101 -21.41 -8.25 43.47
C ALA A 101 -22.06 -9.00 42.28
N PHE A 102 -22.54 -10.21 42.59
CA PHE A 102 -23.80 -10.86 42.14
C PHE A 102 -24.05 -11.30 40.68
N GLY A 103 -24.49 -12.56 40.56
CA GLY A 103 -25.64 -12.91 39.72
C GLY A 103 -25.58 -14.21 38.90
N ARG A 104 -25.84 -15.36 39.53
CA ARG A 104 -26.21 -16.63 38.88
C ARG A 104 -27.53 -16.49 38.09
N PHE A 105 -27.70 -17.25 36.99
CA PHE A 105 -28.84 -18.17 36.78
C PHE A 105 -28.56 -19.18 35.66
N ASN A 106 -29.33 -20.26 35.69
CA ASN A 106 -29.00 -21.62 35.29
C ASN A 106 -29.88 -22.10 34.12
N SER A 107 -29.40 -23.13 33.41
CA SER A 107 -30.15 -24.23 32.78
C SER A 107 -30.90 -24.06 31.45
N GLY A 108 -30.48 -24.88 30.47
CA GLY A 108 -31.26 -26.05 30.04
C GLY A 108 -31.79 -26.06 28.60
N GLY A 109 -31.53 -27.16 27.86
CA GLY A 109 -32.43 -27.62 26.79
C GLY A 109 -31.77 -28.14 25.50
N SER A 110 -31.44 -29.43 25.49
CA SER A 110 -31.05 -30.19 24.30
C SER A 110 -32.26 -30.57 23.44
N GLY A 111 -32.11 -30.64 22.12
CA GLY A 111 -33.10 -31.22 21.21
C GLY A 111 -32.51 -31.44 19.81
N GLY A 112 -32.14 -32.68 19.50
CA GLY A 112 -31.69 -33.09 18.18
C GLY A 112 -32.84 -33.52 17.26
N PHE A 113 -32.66 -33.32 15.96
CA PHE A 113 -33.44 -33.98 14.92
C PHE A 113 -32.54 -34.35 13.74
N THR A 114 -32.54 -35.63 13.41
CA THR A 114 -31.99 -36.23 12.20
C THR A 114 -33.06 -36.23 11.11
N SER A 115 -32.69 -35.94 9.87
CA SER A 115 -33.42 -36.39 8.69
C SER A 115 -32.45 -36.57 7.53
N GLY A 116 -32.35 -37.81 7.05
CA GLY A 116 -31.75 -38.13 5.76
C GLY A 116 -32.86 -38.53 4.80
N LEU A 117 -32.71 -38.22 3.52
CA LEU A 117 -33.43 -38.85 2.42
C LEU A 117 -32.60 -38.77 1.14
N SER A 118 -32.59 -39.90 0.44
CA SER A 118 -31.75 -40.29 -0.68
C SER A 118 -32.47 -40.15 -2.02
N GLY A 119 -31.72 -40.22 -3.13
CA GLY A 119 -32.20 -40.59 -4.47
C GLY A 119 -31.91 -39.52 -5.53
N VAL A 120 -31.61 -39.79 -6.80
CA VAL A 120 -31.52 -41.00 -7.64
C VAL A 120 -30.68 -40.57 -8.87
N ALA A 121 -29.85 -41.47 -9.42
CA ALA A 121 -29.15 -41.32 -10.70
C ALA A 121 -29.94 -41.96 -11.86
N PRO A 122 -29.75 -41.53 -13.12
CA PRO A 122 -30.01 -42.39 -14.28
C PRO A 122 -28.75 -42.69 -15.10
N ASN A 123 -28.64 -43.97 -15.50
CA ASN A 123 -27.66 -44.52 -16.45
C ASN A 123 -28.06 -44.20 -17.91
N LEU A 124 -27.08 -44.03 -18.80
CA LEU A 124 -27.24 -44.18 -20.25
C LEU A 124 -25.97 -44.73 -20.92
N VAL A 125 -26.06 -46.02 -21.27
CA VAL A 125 -25.59 -46.78 -22.45
C VAL A 125 -24.28 -46.39 -23.17
N GLN A 126 -23.42 -47.42 -23.27
CA GLN A 126 -22.20 -47.56 -24.09
C GLN A 126 -22.48 -47.63 -25.59
N THR A 127 -21.61 -47.01 -26.40
CA THR A 127 -21.26 -47.49 -27.76
C THR A 127 -19.75 -47.37 -27.97
N SER A 128 -19.16 -48.34 -28.66
CA SER A 128 -17.73 -48.58 -28.85
C SER A 128 -17.22 -48.11 -30.21
N GLY A 129 -16.05 -47.46 -30.29
CA GLY A 129 -15.34 -47.23 -31.55
C GLY A 129 -14.07 -46.36 -31.47
N PHE A 130 -12.91 -47.02 -31.30
CA PHE A 130 -11.54 -46.74 -31.79
C PHE A 130 -10.83 -45.36 -31.63
N ASN A 131 -9.87 -45.36 -30.71
CA ASN A 131 -8.49 -44.82 -30.73
C ASN A 131 -8.11 -43.54 -31.51
N ASN A 132 -7.82 -42.48 -30.76
CA ASN A 132 -6.51 -41.81 -30.71
C ASN A 132 -6.46 -40.91 -29.46
N GLY A 133 -5.75 -41.34 -28.42
CA GLY A 133 -5.74 -40.65 -27.11
C GLY A 133 -4.83 -39.43 -27.08
N PRO A 134 -5.25 -38.30 -26.49
CA PRO A 134 -4.34 -37.24 -26.06
C PRO A 134 -3.68 -37.64 -24.73
N ALA A 135 -2.44 -37.19 -24.53
CA ALA A 135 -1.68 -37.40 -23.30
C ALA A 135 -2.47 -36.92 -22.06
N SER A 136 -2.45 -37.75 -21.01
CA SER A 136 -3.12 -37.54 -19.73
C SER A 136 -2.60 -36.29 -19.01
N MET A 137 -3.43 -35.24 -18.94
CA MET A 137 -3.23 -34.03 -18.11
C MET A 137 -3.69 -34.25 -16.65
N TYR A 138 -3.32 -35.37 -16.03
CA TYR A 138 -3.60 -35.59 -14.62
C TYR A 138 -2.31 -35.48 -13.80
N PRO A 139 -2.30 -34.74 -12.68
CA PRO A 139 -1.16 -34.69 -11.77
C PRO A 139 -0.74 -36.10 -11.37
N THR A 140 0.55 -36.41 -11.51
CA THR A 140 1.06 -37.71 -11.05
C THR A 140 0.98 -37.74 -9.52
N THR A 141 0.17 -38.65 -8.99
CA THR A 141 0.04 -38.87 -7.55
C THR A 141 1.10 -39.87 -7.06
N VAL A 142 1.87 -39.45 -6.05
CA VAL A 142 2.92 -40.25 -5.41
C VAL A 142 2.55 -40.41 -3.94
N ALA A 143 2.52 -41.65 -3.46
CA ALA A 143 2.40 -41.92 -2.02
C ALA A 143 3.78 -41.86 -1.36
N ASP A 144 3.92 -41.16 -0.25
CA ASP A 144 5.15 -41.19 0.53
C ASP A 144 5.22 -42.41 1.47
N LYS A 145 6.37 -42.57 2.14
CA LYS A 145 6.63 -43.70 3.05
C LYS A 145 5.68 -43.75 4.27
N ASN A 146 4.96 -42.65 4.54
CA ASN A 146 4.02 -42.53 5.65
C ASN A 146 2.56 -42.69 5.20
N GLY A 147 2.32 -42.93 3.90
CA GLY A 147 0.99 -43.14 3.33
C GLY A 147 0.27 -41.85 2.93
N GLU A 148 0.92 -40.69 2.96
CA GLU A 148 0.33 -39.45 2.47
C GLU A 148 0.41 -39.38 0.93
N ALA A 149 -0.72 -39.12 0.29
CA ALA A 149 -0.78 -38.91 -1.15
C ALA A 149 -0.39 -37.47 -1.52
N TRP A 150 0.53 -37.33 -2.46
CA TRP A 150 1.05 -36.06 -2.96
C TRP A 150 0.83 -35.96 -4.47
N SER A 151 0.28 -34.85 -4.96
CA SER A 151 0.16 -34.57 -6.39
C SER A 151 1.23 -33.57 -6.82
N GLU A 152 1.99 -33.87 -7.87
CA GLU A 152 2.92 -32.91 -8.46
C GLU A 152 2.17 -31.72 -9.07
N VAL A 153 2.53 -30.50 -8.67
CA VAL A 153 1.88 -29.24 -9.09
C VAL A 153 2.82 -28.25 -9.76
N GLY A 154 4.14 -28.47 -9.70
CA GLY A 154 5.12 -27.58 -10.35
C GLY A 154 6.51 -28.19 -10.48
N LEU A 155 7.26 -27.71 -11.46
CA LEU A 155 8.64 -28.15 -11.77
C LEU A 155 9.68 -27.01 -11.71
N SER A 156 9.23 -25.79 -11.38
CA SER A 156 10.09 -24.62 -11.27
C SER A 156 10.68 -24.51 -9.86
N ARG A 157 11.77 -23.75 -9.74
CA ARG A 157 12.32 -23.38 -8.42
C ARG A 157 11.26 -22.66 -7.59
N THR A 158 10.50 -21.77 -8.21
CA THR A 158 9.40 -21.03 -7.59
C THR A 158 8.05 -21.70 -7.83
N TYR A 159 7.06 -21.37 -7.01
CA TYR A 159 5.67 -21.78 -7.21
C TYR A 159 4.71 -20.70 -6.70
N THR A 160 3.66 -20.42 -7.46
CA THR A 160 2.60 -19.49 -7.05
C THR A 160 1.35 -20.30 -6.70
N PRO A 161 0.95 -20.36 -5.41
CA PRO A 161 -0.23 -21.11 -5.00
C PRO A 161 -1.51 -20.62 -5.68
N THR A 162 -2.35 -21.56 -6.03
CA THR A 162 -3.65 -21.36 -6.69
C THR A 162 -4.79 -21.55 -5.69
N ALA A 163 -6.02 -21.23 -6.11
CA ALA A 163 -7.21 -21.48 -5.29
C ALA A 163 -7.41 -22.97 -4.96
N GLU A 164 -6.93 -23.88 -5.82
CA GLU A 164 -6.99 -25.33 -5.55
C GLU A 164 -6.04 -25.77 -4.44
N ASP A 165 -5.03 -24.97 -4.14
CA ASP A 165 -4.05 -25.30 -3.11
C ASP A 165 -4.54 -24.90 -1.71
N ILE A 166 -5.63 -24.13 -1.60
CA ILE A 166 -6.18 -23.64 -0.32
C ILE A 166 -6.41 -24.82 0.64
N ASN A 167 -5.99 -24.64 1.89
CA ASN A 167 -5.98 -25.64 2.96
C ASN A 167 -5.05 -26.84 2.73
N HIS A 168 -4.28 -26.89 1.64
CA HIS A 168 -3.30 -27.95 1.40
C HIS A 168 -1.90 -27.52 1.84
N ILE A 169 -1.10 -28.49 2.26
CA ILE A 169 0.34 -28.34 2.48
C ILE A 169 1.03 -28.52 1.15
N LEU A 170 1.97 -27.63 0.85
CA LEU A 170 2.87 -27.75 -0.28
C LEU A 170 4.21 -28.33 0.19
N LYS A 171 4.79 -29.19 -0.64
CA LYS A 171 6.13 -29.75 -0.45
C LYS A 171 7.02 -29.28 -1.60
N PHE A 172 8.06 -28.55 -1.26
CA PHE A 172 9.16 -28.24 -2.17
C PHE A 172 10.22 -29.34 -2.08
N GLU A 173 10.69 -29.78 -3.24
CA GLU A 173 11.76 -30.75 -3.39
C GLU A 173 12.82 -30.20 -4.33
N CYS A 174 14.09 -30.29 -3.93
CA CYS A 174 15.22 -29.97 -4.80
C CYS A 174 16.33 -31.01 -4.71
N VAL A 175 16.94 -31.31 -5.85
CA VAL A 175 18.03 -32.28 -5.95
C VAL A 175 18.98 -31.92 -7.09
N THR A 176 20.27 -32.19 -6.89
CA THR A 176 21.25 -32.14 -7.97
C THR A 176 21.03 -33.33 -8.89
N ILE A 177 21.05 -33.11 -10.20
CA ILE A 177 20.95 -34.16 -11.21
C ILE A 177 22.17 -34.13 -12.13
N ASP A 178 22.49 -35.28 -12.69
CA ASP A 178 23.41 -35.39 -13.82
C ASP A 178 22.67 -34.92 -15.09
N ALA A 179 23.25 -33.98 -15.82
CA ALA A 179 22.60 -33.33 -16.95
C ALA A 179 22.40 -34.28 -18.15
N GLU A 180 23.24 -35.32 -18.29
CA GLU A 180 23.15 -36.28 -19.39
C GLU A 180 22.17 -37.40 -19.06
N THR A 181 22.35 -38.05 -17.92
CA THR A 181 21.56 -39.22 -17.51
C THR A 181 20.23 -38.84 -16.86
N ARG A 182 20.06 -37.57 -16.47
CA ARG A 182 18.90 -37.03 -15.73
C ARG A 182 18.64 -37.71 -14.39
N THR A 183 19.59 -38.49 -13.88
CA THR A 183 19.47 -39.18 -12.60
C THR A 183 19.85 -38.27 -11.44
N PRO A 184 19.15 -38.35 -10.28
CA PRO A 184 19.55 -37.66 -9.07
C PRO A 184 20.94 -38.08 -8.60
N VAL A 185 21.76 -37.10 -8.21
CA VAL A 185 23.11 -37.31 -7.70
C VAL A 185 23.24 -36.61 -6.35
N GLY A 186 23.10 -37.38 -5.27
CA GLY A 186 23.10 -36.88 -3.89
C GLY A 186 21.72 -36.96 -3.22
N ASN A 187 21.59 -36.28 -2.09
CA ASN A 187 20.37 -36.32 -1.29
C ASN A 187 19.28 -35.43 -1.89
N ILE A 188 18.06 -35.95 -1.92
CA ILE A 188 16.86 -35.16 -2.17
C ILE A 188 16.58 -34.33 -0.92
N ASN A 189 16.47 -33.01 -1.08
CA ASN A 189 16.14 -32.10 0.00
C ASN A 189 14.68 -31.66 -0.12
N THR A 190 13.93 -31.73 0.98
CA THR A 190 12.50 -31.40 0.99
C THR A 190 12.17 -30.42 2.10
N VAL A 191 11.29 -29.47 1.83
CA VAL A 191 10.70 -28.58 2.85
C VAL A 191 9.19 -28.51 2.65
N LEU A 192 8.45 -28.47 3.76
CA LEU A 192 7.00 -28.35 3.79
C LEU A 192 6.60 -26.92 4.12
N THR A 193 5.46 -26.49 3.58
CA THR A 193 4.79 -25.27 4.00
C THR A 193 3.77 -25.58 5.12
N SER A 194 3.24 -24.53 5.74
CA SER A 194 1.91 -24.54 6.35
C SER A 194 0.82 -24.70 5.28
N ARG A 195 -0.43 -24.82 5.69
CA ARG A 195 -1.56 -24.86 4.75
C ARG A 195 -1.68 -23.54 3.99
N VAL A 196 -1.95 -23.61 2.69
CA VAL A 196 -2.18 -22.41 1.87
C VAL A 196 -3.44 -21.69 2.35
N ILE A 197 -3.31 -20.38 2.54
CA ILE A 197 -4.41 -19.50 2.93
C ILE A 197 -4.90 -18.70 1.72
N PRO A 198 -6.20 -18.36 1.65
CA PRO A 198 -6.66 -17.35 0.70
C PRO A 198 -5.96 -16.02 0.99
N ALA A 199 -5.75 -15.19 -0.03
CA ALA A 199 -5.23 -13.85 0.16
C ALA A 199 -6.21 -13.03 1.04
N PRO A 200 -5.79 -12.55 2.22
CA PRO A 200 -6.58 -11.60 2.98
C PRO A 200 -6.94 -10.39 2.12
N SER A 201 -8.22 -10.01 2.12
CA SER A 201 -8.70 -8.83 1.40
C SER A 201 -9.39 -7.90 2.40
N PRO A 202 -8.93 -6.64 2.55
CA PRO A 202 -9.63 -5.68 3.38
C PRO A 202 -11.03 -5.44 2.79
N THR A 203 -11.96 -5.02 3.65
CA THR A 203 -13.28 -4.60 3.18
C THR A 203 -13.12 -3.40 2.24
N PRO A 204 -13.68 -3.43 1.01
CA PRO A 204 -13.56 -2.32 0.08
C PRO A 204 -14.11 -1.03 0.66
N ARG A 205 -13.31 0.04 0.56
CA ARG A 205 -13.72 1.38 0.99
C ARG A 205 -14.62 2.07 -0.03
N ARG A 206 -15.56 2.88 0.44
CA ARG A 206 -16.57 3.57 -0.38
C ARG A 206 -16.32 5.07 -0.48
N MET A 207 -16.66 5.64 -1.63
CA MET A 207 -16.75 7.10 -1.80
C MET A 207 -18.01 7.62 -1.08
N ILE A 208 -17.82 8.63 -0.23
CA ILE A 208 -18.86 9.30 0.53
C ILE A 208 -19.11 10.67 -0.09
N PRO A 209 -20.30 10.93 -0.66
CA PRO A 209 -20.65 12.25 -1.19
C PRO A 209 -20.62 13.31 -0.08
N VAL A 210 -20.02 14.45 -0.38
CA VAL A 210 -19.97 15.61 0.51
C VAL A 210 -20.87 16.75 -0.01
N ASN A 211 -20.96 16.96 -1.32
CA ASN A 211 -21.91 17.95 -1.86
C ASN A 211 -23.30 17.33 -2.08
N GLY A 212 -24.24 17.62 -1.16
CA GLY A 212 -25.64 17.25 -1.29
C GLY A 212 -26.52 18.45 -1.68
N ASP A 213 -26.75 18.66 -2.98
CA ASP A 213 -27.96 19.37 -3.40
C ASP A 213 -29.17 18.49 -3.01
N LEU A 214 -29.90 18.91 -1.99
CA LEU A 214 -31.05 18.21 -1.39
C LEU A 214 -32.30 18.07 -2.30
N LEU A 215 -32.15 18.15 -3.63
CA LEU A 215 -33.29 18.19 -4.59
C LEU A 215 -33.12 17.31 -5.84
N GLY A 216 -32.29 16.26 -5.80
CA GLY A 216 -31.99 15.45 -6.99
C GLY A 216 -32.09 13.93 -6.83
N GLN A 217 -32.80 13.41 -5.82
CA GLN A 217 -32.88 11.96 -5.55
C GLN A 217 -33.92 11.22 -6.42
N LEU A 218 -34.05 11.64 -7.68
CA LEU A 218 -34.86 11.00 -8.71
C LEU A 218 -34.14 11.20 -10.06
N ASP A 219 -33.01 10.49 -10.25
CA ASP A 219 -32.46 10.06 -11.56
C ASP A 219 -31.02 9.57 -11.34
N LEU A 220 -30.90 8.39 -10.73
CA LEU A 220 -29.60 7.77 -10.41
C LEU A 220 -28.90 7.13 -11.63
N ASP A 221 -29.58 7.03 -12.78
CA ASP A 221 -29.10 6.27 -13.95
C ASP A 221 -28.68 7.13 -15.16
N VAL A 222 -28.77 8.47 -15.11
CA VAL A 222 -28.43 9.33 -16.27
C VAL A 222 -27.70 10.63 -15.90
N ARG A 223 -26.78 10.60 -14.94
CA ARG A 223 -25.71 11.61 -14.88
C ARG A 223 -24.43 11.01 -15.46
N THR A 224 -24.31 11.08 -16.78
CA THR A 224 -22.98 11.11 -17.41
C THR A 224 -22.11 12.08 -16.63
N SER A 225 -20.95 11.58 -16.21
CA SER A 225 -19.81 12.21 -15.52
C SER A 225 -19.19 13.39 -16.30
N SER A 226 -20.01 14.35 -16.74
CA SER A 226 -19.52 15.56 -17.40
C SER A 226 -18.87 16.45 -16.34
N GLY A 227 -17.53 16.41 -16.24
CA GLY A 227 -16.76 17.43 -15.54
C GLY A 227 -16.15 17.08 -14.18
N THR A 228 -16.40 15.89 -13.61
CA THR A 228 -15.74 15.45 -12.36
C THR A 228 -14.49 14.62 -12.64
N PHE A 229 -13.52 14.59 -11.74
CA PHE A 229 -12.36 13.71 -11.80
C PHE A 229 -11.85 13.39 -10.40
N SER A 230 -11.18 12.25 -10.23
CA SER A 230 -10.73 11.78 -8.93
C SER A 230 -9.21 11.72 -8.82
N VAL A 231 -8.71 12.01 -7.61
CA VAL A 231 -7.28 12.02 -7.28
C VAL A 231 -7.03 11.21 -6.02
N LEU A 232 -6.13 10.23 -6.13
CA LEU A 232 -5.64 9.40 -5.03
C LEU A 232 -4.26 9.90 -4.57
N SER A 233 -4.03 9.98 -3.27
CA SER A 233 -2.71 10.17 -2.65
C SER A 233 -2.41 9.00 -1.73
N TYR A 234 -1.25 8.35 -1.90
CA TYR A 234 -0.92 7.17 -1.11
C TYR A 234 0.58 6.93 -0.97
N ASN A 235 1.08 6.93 0.27
CA ASN A 235 2.39 6.40 0.60
C ASN A 235 2.30 4.87 0.62
N ILE A 236 3.03 4.19 -0.26
CA ILE A 236 2.89 2.74 -0.47
C ILE A 236 3.90 1.90 0.32
N LEU A 237 4.66 2.52 1.22
CA LEU A 237 5.72 1.90 2.02
C LEU A 237 6.80 1.21 1.16
N SER A 238 7.94 1.86 1.01
CA SER A 238 9.07 1.32 0.27
C SER A 238 9.57 0.00 0.89
N ASP A 239 10.01 -0.95 0.07
CA ASP A 239 10.47 -2.26 0.58
C ASP A 239 11.74 -2.16 1.41
N VAL A 240 12.60 -1.17 1.14
CA VAL A 240 13.77 -0.91 2.02
C VAL A 240 13.38 -0.48 3.43
N TYR A 241 12.15 -0.01 3.64
CA TYR A 241 11.67 0.42 4.95
C TYR A 241 10.76 -0.62 5.61
N ALA A 242 10.18 -1.56 4.85
CA ALA A 242 9.29 -2.64 5.32
C ALA A 242 10.03 -3.77 6.08
N THR A 243 10.88 -3.43 7.05
CA THR A 243 11.71 -4.40 7.78
C THR A 243 10.98 -5.05 8.94
N SER A 244 11.41 -6.27 9.31
CA SER A 244 10.86 -6.98 10.47
C SER A 244 11.21 -6.30 11.80
N GLU A 245 12.24 -5.47 11.87
CA GLU A 245 12.50 -4.67 13.08
C GLU A 245 11.45 -3.57 13.25
N ALA A 246 11.17 -2.80 12.20
CA ALA A 246 10.20 -1.71 12.23
C ALA A 246 8.77 -2.22 12.41
N TYR A 247 8.45 -3.36 11.78
CA TYR A 247 7.09 -3.91 11.73
C TYR A 247 7.01 -5.30 12.34
N SER A 248 7.60 -5.51 13.52
CA SER A 248 7.68 -6.83 14.17
C SER A 248 6.33 -7.47 14.54
N TYR A 249 5.23 -6.72 14.47
CA TYR A 249 3.86 -7.21 14.63
C TYR A 249 3.25 -7.77 13.34
N CYS A 250 3.79 -7.41 12.18
CA CYS A 250 3.31 -7.87 10.89
C CYS A 250 4.05 -9.16 10.49
N PRO A 251 3.35 -10.24 10.10
CA PRO A 251 4.01 -11.45 9.62
C PRO A 251 4.95 -11.15 8.44
N THR A 252 6.14 -11.78 8.44
CA THR A 252 7.18 -11.54 7.42
C THR A 252 6.68 -11.77 5.99
N TRP A 253 5.74 -12.70 5.80
CA TRP A 253 5.13 -12.96 4.50
C TRP A 253 4.23 -11.82 4.04
N ALA A 254 3.52 -11.16 4.95
CA ALA A 254 2.67 -10.01 4.67
C ALA A 254 3.50 -8.73 4.47
N LEU A 255 4.69 -8.66 5.06
CA LEU A 255 5.66 -7.58 4.81
C LEU A 255 6.40 -7.75 3.47
N SER A 256 6.52 -8.97 2.97
CA SER A 256 7.30 -9.24 1.76
C SER A 256 6.78 -8.48 0.54
N TRP A 257 7.70 -7.92 -0.26
CA TRP A 257 7.34 -7.20 -1.48
C TRP A 257 6.43 -7.97 -2.44
N PRO A 258 6.66 -9.27 -2.74
CA PRO A 258 5.80 -10.02 -3.65
C PRO A 258 4.34 -10.06 -3.21
N TYR A 259 4.09 -10.11 -1.90
CA TYR A 259 2.75 -10.04 -1.33
C TYR A 259 2.18 -8.61 -1.40
N ARG A 260 2.92 -7.63 -0.87
CA ARG A 260 2.46 -6.23 -0.77
C ARG A 260 2.15 -5.64 -2.14
N ARG A 261 3.01 -5.85 -3.14
CA ARG A 261 2.84 -5.27 -4.48
C ARG A 261 1.53 -5.68 -5.15
N GLN A 262 1.11 -6.93 -4.98
CA GLN A 262 -0.14 -7.45 -5.55
C GLN A 262 -1.37 -6.83 -4.89
N ASN A 263 -1.32 -6.69 -3.57
CA ASN A 263 -2.40 -6.08 -2.81
C ASN A 263 -2.49 -4.57 -3.06
N LEU A 264 -1.36 -3.87 -3.07
CA LEU A 264 -1.27 -2.44 -3.42
C LEU A 264 -1.84 -2.19 -4.82
N LEU A 265 -1.45 -2.99 -5.81
CA LEU A 265 -1.97 -2.86 -7.17
C LEU A 265 -3.49 -3.10 -7.23
N ARG A 266 -3.98 -4.16 -6.55
CA ARG A 266 -5.41 -4.47 -6.48
C ARG A 266 -6.21 -3.34 -5.83
N GLU A 267 -5.71 -2.79 -4.73
CA GLU A 267 -6.32 -1.65 -4.04
C GLU A 267 -6.35 -0.41 -4.93
N ILE A 268 -5.22 -0.02 -5.50
CA ILE A 268 -5.07 1.17 -6.36
C ILE A 268 -6.01 1.09 -7.58
N ILE A 269 -6.06 -0.05 -8.27
CA ILE A 269 -6.94 -0.23 -9.43
C ILE A 269 -8.41 -0.25 -9.01
N GLY A 270 -8.73 -0.87 -7.87
CA GLY A 270 -10.09 -0.98 -7.35
C GLY A 270 -10.75 0.38 -7.05
N TYR A 271 -9.94 1.41 -6.79
CA TYR A 271 -10.44 2.78 -6.61
C TYR A 271 -10.78 3.51 -7.91
N HIS A 272 -10.32 3.03 -9.07
CA HIS A 272 -10.56 3.63 -10.37
C HIS A 272 -10.25 5.14 -10.44
N ALA A 273 -9.25 5.61 -9.68
CA ALA A 273 -8.92 7.02 -9.59
C ALA A 273 -8.31 7.56 -10.89
N ASP A 274 -8.65 8.78 -11.31
CA ASP A 274 -8.16 9.29 -12.60
C ASP A 274 -6.70 9.76 -12.56
N ILE A 275 -6.26 10.21 -11.38
CA ILE A 275 -4.89 10.65 -11.09
C ILE A 275 -4.42 9.94 -9.80
N LEU A 276 -3.24 9.34 -9.82
CA LEU A 276 -2.62 8.68 -8.68
C LEU A 276 -1.33 9.43 -8.30
N CYS A 277 -1.21 9.85 -7.05
CA CYS A 277 -0.01 10.43 -6.46
C CYS A 277 0.54 9.44 -5.43
N LEU A 278 1.56 8.67 -5.82
CA LEU A 278 2.19 7.68 -4.95
C LEU A 278 3.51 8.21 -4.39
N GLN A 279 3.75 7.97 -3.10
CA GLN A 279 5.03 8.24 -2.40
C GLN A 279 5.69 6.91 -2.04
N GLU A 280 7.00 6.94 -1.78
CA GLU A 280 7.80 5.75 -1.45
C GLU A 280 7.84 4.67 -2.53
N VAL A 281 7.76 5.08 -3.80
CA VAL A 281 7.88 4.15 -4.92
C VAL A 281 9.37 3.93 -5.25
N GLN A 282 9.89 2.74 -4.95
CA GLN A 282 11.25 2.34 -5.35
C GLN A 282 11.43 2.33 -6.86
N ASN A 283 12.62 2.68 -7.32
CA ASN A 283 12.89 2.87 -8.73
C ASN A 283 12.79 1.57 -9.54
N ASP A 284 13.35 0.46 -9.05
CA ASP A 284 13.16 -0.87 -9.64
C ASP A 284 11.67 -1.29 -9.65
N HIS A 285 10.96 -1.07 -8.55
CA HIS A 285 9.53 -1.40 -8.44
C HIS A 285 8.65 -0.56 -9.35
N PHE A 286 9.03 0.70 -9.61
CA PHE A 286 8.37 1.53 -10.60
C PHE A 286 8.53 0.96 -12.01
N GLU A 287 9.77 0.71 -12.44
CA GLU A 287 10.09 0.27 -13.81
C GLU A 287 9.60 -1.14 -14.10
N GLU A 288 9.76 -2.07 -13.15
CA GLU A 288 9.50 -3.50 -13.36
C GLU A 288 8.06 -3.91 -13.05
N TYR A 289 7.33 -3.13 -12.24
CA TYR A 289 6.01 -3.50 -11.75
C TYR A 289 4.95 -2.43 -11.94
N PHE A 290 5.02 -1.29 -11.23
CA PHE A 290 3.90 -0.34 -11.25
C PHE A 290 3.66 0.31 -12.61
N ALA A 291 4.72 0.74 -13.31
CA ALA A 291 4.58 1.33 -14.63
C ALA A 291 3.96 0.36 -15.65
N PRO A 292 4.50 -0.87 -15.86
CA PRO A 292 3.91 -1.81 -16.81
C PRO A 292 2.54 -2.33 -16.40
N GLU A 293 2.26 -2.54 -15.10
CA GLU A 293 0.94 -3.00 -14.67
C GLU A 293 -0.12 -1.91 -14.81
N LEU A 294 0.13 -0.68 -14.35
CA LEU A 294 -0.83 0.42 -14.50
C LEU A 294 -1.00 0.88 -15.96
N ASP A 295 0.00 0.66 -16.81
CA ASP A 295 -0.13 0.86 -18.26
C ASP A 295 -1.24 0.00 -18.88
N LYS A 296 -1.34 -1.28 -18.47
CA LYS A 296 -2.43 -2.19 -18.89
C LYS A 296 -3.81 -1.70 -18.48
N HIS A 297 -3.87 -0.89 -17.41
CA HIS A 297 -5.09 -0.24 -16.92
C HIS A 297 -5.30 1.17 -17.48
N GLY A 298 -4.55 1.58 -18.50
CA GLY A 298 -4.75 2.83 -19.24
C GLY A 298 -4.07 4.06 -18.62
N TYR A 299 -3.20 3.87 -17.62
CA TYR A 299 -2.48 4.97 -17.00
C TYR A 299 -1.16 5.27 -17.71
N GLN A 300 -0.89 6.56 -17.90
CA GLN A 300 0.45 7.07 -18.18
C GLN A 300 1.12 7.48 -16.86
N ALA A 301 2.43 7.28 -16.75
CA ALA A 301 3.19 7.53 -15.54
C ALA A 301 4.27 8.61 -15.74
N LEU A 302 4.52 9.38 -14.69
CA LEU A 302 5.69 10.22 -14.53
C LEU A 302 6.31 9.92 -13.17
N TYR A 303 7.62 9.72 -13.12
CA TYR A 303 8.33 9.39 -11.89
C TYR A 303 9.46 10.36 -11.62
N LYS A 304 9.71 10.62 -10.34
CA LYS A 304 10.92 11.27 -9.85
C LYS A 304 11.41 10.53 -8.62
N LYS A 305 12.54 9.85 -8.79
CA LYS A 305 13.34 9.29 -7.71
C LYS A 305 13.82 10.40 -6.77
N LYS A 306 13.91 10.10 -5.46
CA LYS A 306 14.70 10.91 -4.52
C LYS A 306 16.13 11.02 -5.02
N THR A 307 16.82 12.06 -4.57
CA THR A 307 18.25 12.19 -4.89
C THR A 307 19.06 11.22 -4.02
N SER A 308 20.38 11.19 -4.15
CA SER A 308 21.22 10.15 -3.55
C SER A 308 22.45 10.71 -2.84
N GLU A 309 22.37 11.94 -2.34
CA GLU A 309 23.47 12.57 -1.60
C GLU A 309 23.58 12.05 -0.17
N VAL A 310 22.47 11.62 0.43
CA VAL A 310 22.41 11.00 1.76
C VAL A 310 22.27 9.48 1.67
N TYR A 311 21.58 8.97 0.66
CA TYR A 311 21.33 7.54 0.52
C TYR A 311 22.60 6.75 0.14
N GLY A 312 23.04 5.86 1.03
CA GLY A 312 24.22 5.00 0.85
C GLY A 312 23.93 3.57 0.36
N GLY A 313 22.69 3.24 0.02
CA GLY A 313 22.29 1.91 -0.45
C GLY A 313 22.38 1.73 -1.97
N ASN A 314 21.74 0.68 -2.50
CA ASN A 314 21.69 0.44 -3.93
C ASN A 314 20.90 1.57 -4.65
N PRO A 315 21.47 2.25 -5.66
CA PRO A 315 20.77 3.30 -6.39
C PRO A 315 19.42 2.91 -7.01
N ASN A 316 19.21 1.61 -7.27
CA ASN A 316 17.96 1.05 -7.81
C ASN A 316 16.85 0.95 -6.76
N THR A 317 17.20 0.85 -5.48
CA THR A 317 16.23 0.71 -4.37
C THR A 317 15.86 2.05 -3.74
N ILE A 318 16.38 3.16 -4.27
CA ILE A 318 15.99 4.52 -3.86
C ILE A 318 14.54 4.74 -4.28
N ASP A 319 13.73 5.19 -3.32
CA ASP A 319 12.33 5.51 -3.52
C ASP A 319 12.11 6.94 -4.06
N GLY A 320 10.87 7.24 -4.42
CA GLY A 320 10.51 8.51 -5.04
C GLY A 320 9.01 8.74 -5.08
N CYS A 321 8.61 9.76 -5.82
CA CYS A 321 7.21 10.08 -6.08
C CYS A 321 6.84 9.72 -7.52
N ALA A 322 5.71 9.03 -7.68
CA ALA A 322 5.14 8.70 -8.99
C ALA A 322 3.77 9.37 -9.14
N THR A 323 3.52 9.98 -10.29
CA THR A 323 2.21 10.49 -10.67
C THR A 323 1.71 9.74 -11.90
N PHE A 324 0.62 9.00 -11.73
CA PHE A 324 -0.06 8.31 -12.82
C PHE A 324 -1.35 9.06 -13.18
N PHE A 325 -1.76 9.01 -14.44
CA PHE A 325 -3.03 9.59 -14.88
C PHE A 325 -3.60 8.83 -16.07
N ARG A 326 -4.93 8.73 -16.12
CA ARG A 326 -5.67 8.05 -17.19
C ARG A 326 -5.50 8.74 -18.55
N ARG A 327 -4.99 8.02 -19.56
CA ARG A 327 -4.70 8.57 -20.90
C ARG A 327 -5.94 9.03 -21.66
N ASP A 328 -7.07 8.40 -21.41
CA ASP A 328 -8.35 8.77 -22.02
C ASP A 328 -8.94 10.05 -21.41
N ARG A 329 -8.50 10.40 -20.20
CA ARG A 329 -9.02 11.57 -19.45
C ARG A 329 -8.07 12.75 -19.40
N PHE A 330 -6.77 12.49 -19.46
CA PHE A 330 -5.74 13.50 -19.33
C PHE A 330 -4.63 13.32 -20.36
N SER A 331 -3.97 14.41 -20.72
CA SER A 331 -2.68 14.42 -21.41
C SER A 331 -1.66 15.23 -20.64
N HIS A 332 -0.43 14.75 -20.61
CA HIS A 332 0.69 15.50 -20.04
C HIS A 332 0.98 16.77 -20.84
N VAL A 333 1.18 17.88 -20.13
CA VAL A 333 1.59 19.17 -20.71
C VAL A 333 2.97 19.56 -20.25
N LYS A 334 3.23 19.50 -18.94
CA LYS A 334 4.52 19.90 -18.38
C LYS A 334 4.84 19.15 -17.10
N LYS A 335 6.12 18.87 -16.91
CA LYS A 335 6.69 18.26 -15.69
C LYS A 335 7.67 19.26 -15.07
N TYR A 336 7.60 19.43 -13.77
CA TYR A 336 8.61 20.13 -12.97
C TYR A 336 9.07 19.23 -11.84
N GLU A 337 10.38 19.20 -11.61
CA GLU A 337 11.00 18.42 -10.56
C GLU A 337 11.65 19.40 -9.59
N VAL A 338 11.20 19.36 -8.33
CA VAL A 338 11.81 20.14 -7.25
C VAL A 338 12.73 19.21 -6.49
N GLU A 339 14.03 19.48 -6.56
CA GLU A 339 15.03 18.82 -5.72
C GLU A 339 15.38 19.76 -4.58
N PHE A 340 14.93 19.43 -3.36
CA PHE A 340 15.17 20.29 -2.21
C PHE A 340 16.65 20.42 -1.90
N ASN A 341 17.47 19.41 -2.22
CA ASN A 341 18.92 19.51 -2.08
C ASN A 341 19.54 20.63 -2.95
N LYS A 342 19.10 20.78 -4.22
CA LYS A 342 19.56 21.87 -5.09
C LYS A 342 19.12 23.25 -4.57
N ALA A 343 17.89 23.33 -4.06
CA ALA A 343 17.40 24.56 -3.42
C ALA A 343 18.19 24.89 -2.13
N ALA A 344 18.56 23.87 -1.35
CA ALA A 344 19.35 24.02 -0.13
C ALA A 344 20.78 24.50 -0.42
N GLN A 345 21.42 23.95 -1.47
CA GLN A 345 22.71 24.43 -1.93
C GLN A 345 22.65 25.92 -2.33
N SER A 346 21.64 26.28 -3.12
CA SER A 346 21.42 27.68 -3.54
C SER A 346 21.19 28.62 -2.34
N LEU A 347 20.41 28.19 -1.35
CA LEU A 347 20.19 28.96 -0.12
C LEU A 347 21.48 29.12 0.68
N THR A 348 22.26 28.04 0.82
CA THR A 348 23.51 28.03 1.59
C THR A 348 24.56 28.94 0.97
N ASP A 349 24.60 29.04 -0.35
CA ASP A 349 25.55 29.91 -1.04
C ASP A 349 25.21 31.40 -0.93
N VAL A 350 23.92 31.75 -0.78
CA VAL A 350 23.46 33.14 -0.71
C VAL A 350 23.29 33.65 0.72
N ALA A 351 22.76 32.82 1.63
CA ALA A 351 22.28 33.26 2.93
C ALA A 351 23.10 32.77 4.13
N ILE A 352 23.91 31.71 3.96
CA ILE A 352 24.65 31.10 5.07
C ILE A 352 26.12 31.52 5.04
N GLN A 353 26.65 31.88 6.21
CA GLN A 353 28.06 32.28 6.36
C GLN A 353 29.01 31.14 6.01
N ALA A 354 30.15 31.46 5.40
CA ALA A 354 31.13 30.48 4.91
C ALA A 354 31.55 29.42 5.95
N GLY A 355 31.70 29.82 7.22
CA GLY A 355 32.08 28.92 8.32
C GLY A 355 31.01 27.91 8.74
N GLN A 356 29.75 28.13 8.38
CA GLN A 356 28.61 27.26 8.74
C GLN A 356 28.12 26.40 7.58
N LYS A 357 28.65 26.58 6.36
CA LYS A 357 28.17 25.88 5.15
C LYS A 357 28.09 24.37 5.31
N LYS A 358 29.13 23.73 5.87
CA LYS A 358 29.15 22.26 6.06
C LYS A 358 28.03 21.79 6.99
N VAL A 359 27.80 22.50 8.10
CA VAL A 359 26.77 22.18 9.08
C VAL A 359 25.36 22.42 8.50
N ALA A 360 25.21 23.50 7.74
CA ALA A 360 23.95 23.82 7.07
C ALA A 360 23.59 22.75 6.04
N LEU A 361 24.53 22.36 5.17
CA LEU A 361 24.30 21.32 4.17
C LEU A 361 23.98 19.97 4.82
N SER A 362 24.67 19.56 5.89
CA SER A 362 24.35 18.30 6.59
C SER A 362 22.94 18.29 7.20
N ARG A 363 22.40 19.45 7.56
CA ARG A 363 21.03 19.59 8.08
C ARG A 363 19.98 19.70 6.98
N LEU A 364 20.28 20.38 5.88
CA LEU A 364 19.30 20.68 4.81
C LEU A 364 19.23 19.62 3.71
N ILE A 365 20.35 18.96 3.38
CA ILE A 365 20.38 17.89 2.39
C ILE A 365 19.74 16.64 3.01
N LYS A 366 18.58 16.25 2.47
CA LYS A 366 17.73 15.15 2.95
C LYS A 366 17.15 14.29 1.83
N ASP A 367 17.55 14.56 0.58
CA ASP A 367 17.17 13.83 -0.63
C ASP A 367 15.69 13.89 -1.02
N ASN A 368 14.87 14.60 -0.26
CA ASN A 368 13.46 14.80 -0.57
C ASN A 368 13.27 15.54 -1.90
N ILE A 369 12.17 15.21 -2.58
CA ILE A 369 11.78 15.80 -3.86
C ILE A 369 10.29 16.14 -3.86
N ALA A 370 9.88 16.99 -4.79
CA ALA A 370 8.50 17.11 -5.22
C ALA A 370 8.39 16.97 -6.74
N LEU A 371 7.38 16.24 -7.19
CA LEU A 371 7.01 16.05 -8.59
C LEU A 371 5.76 16.87 -8.88
N ILE A 372 5.86 17.85 -9.78
CA ILE A 372 4.73 18.69 -10.19
C ILE A 372 4.42 18.41 -11.66
N VAL A 373 3.16 18.11 -11.94
CA VAL A 373 2.68 17.75 -13.28
C VAL A 373 1.52 18.67 -13.66
N VAL A 374 1.63 19.30 -14.82
CA VAL A 374 0.51 20.00 -15.45
C VAL A 374 -0.12 19.07 -16.47
N LEU A 375 -1.40 18.80 -16.29
CA LEU A 375 -2.22 17.94 -17.12
C LEU A 375 -3.28 18.77 -17.85
N GLU A 376 -3.60 18.36 -19.06
CA GLU A 376 -4.75 18.83 -19.82
C GLU A 376 -5.88 17.80 -19.71
N ALA A 377 -7.01 18.24 -19.16
CA ALA A 377 -8.23 17.44 -19.08
C ALA A 377 -8.89 17.34 -20.46
N LYS A 378 -9.27 16.12 -20.83
CA LYS A 378 -9.96 15.77 -22.09
C LYS A 378 -11.47 15.68 -21.94
N PHE A 379 -11.99 15.88 -20.72
CA PHE A 379 -13.43 15.90 -20.46
C PHE A 379 -13.97 17.33 -20.56
N SER A 380 -15.10 17.51 -21.26
CA SER A 380 -15.73 18.82 -21.39
C SER A 380 -16.59 19.12 -20.17
N ASN A 381 -16.37 20.30 -19.58
CA ASN A 381 -17.27 20.91 -18.60
C ASN A 381 -18.09 22.06 -19.22
N HIS A 382 -17.95 22.26 -20.53
CA HIS A 382 -18.57 23.36 -21.28
C HIS A 382 -19.64 22.79 -22.21
N GLY A 383 -20.90 23.10 -21.92
CA GLY A 383 -21.91 23.20 -22.98
C GLY A 383 -21.42 24.21 -24.02
N SER A 384 -21.64 23.89 -25.31
CA SER A 384 -21.40 24.58 -26.61
C SER A 384 -20.63 25.91 -26.77
N ASP A 385 -20.27 26.65 -25.73
CA ASP A 385 -20.03 28.09 -25.82
C ASP A 385 -18.55 28.49 -25.91
N ASN A 386 -17.59 27.55 -25.87
CA ASN A 386 -16.17 27.83 -26.22
C ASN A 386 -15.39 26.56 -26.64
N PRO A 387 -15.46 26.15 -27.92
CA PRO A 387 -14.85 24.91 -28.44
C PRO A 387 -13.30 24.86 -28.49
N GLY A 388 -12.56 25.66 -27.70
CA GLY A 388 -11.10 25.80 -27.87
C GLY A 388 -10.27 26.09 -26.63
N LYS A 389 -10.86 26.15 -25.42
CA LYS A 389 -10.07 26.44 -24.20
C LYS A 389 -9.64 25.15 -23.53
N ARG A 390 -8.31 24.92 -23.50
CA ARG A 390 -7.69 23.80 -22.78
C ARG A 390 -7.99 23.92 -21.29
N GLN A 391 -8.57 22.87 -20.69
CA GLN A 391 -8.76 22.78 -19.25
C GLN A 391 -7.50 22.18 -18.64
N LEU A 392 -6.69 23.00 -17.97
CA LEU A 392 -5.46 22.54 -17.32
C LEU A 392 -5.73 22.26 -15.83
N ILE A 393 -4.98 21.32 -15.26
CA ILE A 393 -4.92 21.02 -13.82
C ILE A 393 -3.44 20.82 -13.45
N CYS A 394 -2.99 21.42 -12.35
CA CYS A 394 -1.66 21.26 -11.79
C CYS A 394 -1.73 20.30 -10.59
N VAL A 395 -0.91 19.26 -10.59
CA VAL A 395 -0.86 18.25 -9.51
C VAL A 395 0.55 18.19 -8.97
N ALA A 396 0.72 18.52 -7.70
CA ALA A 396 1.96 18.32 -6.95
C ALA A 396 1.87 17.04 -6.12
N ASN A 397 2.93 16.25 -6.15
CA ASN A 397 3.13 15.06 -5.34
C ASN A 397 4.49 15.18 -4.63
N THR A 398 4.54 15.03 -3.31
CA THR A 398 5.77 15.20 -2.54
C THR A 398 5.87 14.20 -1.39
N HIS A 399 7.10 13.94 -0.96
CA HIS A 399 7.40 13.25 0.31
C HIS A 399 8.43 14.09 1.09
N VAL A 400 7.93 14.83 2.08
CA VAL A 400 8.71 15.78 2.92
C VAL A 400 9.55 15.02 3.95
N ASN A 401 10.65 15.62 4.41
CA ASN A 401 11.57 15.02 5.37
C ASN A 401 10.86 14.36 6.59
N VAL A 402 11.27 13.13 6.93
CA VAL A 402 10.66 12.33 8.01
C VAL A 402 11.11 12.81 9.40
N HIS A 403 12.38 13.18 9.56
CA HIS A 403 13.01 13.39 10.87
C HIS A 403 12.29 14.44 11.73
N HIS A 404 11.82 14.04 12.92
CA HIS A 404 10.97 14.85 13.81
C HIS A 404 11.65 16.12 14.35
N GLU A 405 12.96 16.06 14.62
CA GLU A 405 13.77 17.22 15.08
C GLU A 405 14.10 18.27 13.99
N HIS A 406 13.70 18.03 12.73
CA HIS A 406 14.02 18.90 11.59
C HIS A 406 12.79 19.70 11.13
N LYS A 407 12.05 20.27 12.08
CA LYS A 407 10.82 21.02 11.82
C LYS A 407 11.05 22.23 10.89
N ASP A 408 12.17 22.92 11.07
CA ASP A 408 12.67 23.99 10.19
C ASP A 408 12.88 23.51 8.75
N VAL A 409 13.50 22.35 8.56
CA VAL A 409 13.73 21.76 7.23
C VAL A 409 12.42 21.38 6.58
N LYS A 410 11.50 20.72 7.32
CA LYS A 410 10.16 20.38 6.81
C LYS A 410 9.41 21.63 6.37
N LEU A 411 9.39 22.65 7.22
CA LEU A 411 8.72 23.92 6.93
C LEU A 411 9.33 24.61 5.70
N TRP A 412 10.66 24.66 5.62
CA TRP A 412 11.36 25.24 4.48
C TRP A 412 11.09 24.48 3.17
N GLN A 413 11.04 23.15 3.18
CA GLN A 413 10.68 22.33 2.02
C GLN A 413 9.25 22.63 1.55
N VAL A 414 8.29 22.66 2.47
CA VAL A 414 6.88 23.00 2.17
C VAL A 414 6.75 24.42 1.61
N HIS A 415 7.41 25.39 2.23
CA HIS A 415 7.45 26.77 1.74
C HIS A 415 8.05 26.86 0.33
N THR A 416 9.16 26.15 0.08
CA THR A 416 9.82 26.10 -1.24
C THR A 416 8.90 25.52 -2.32
N LEU A 417 8.20 24.43 -2.01
CA LEU A 417 7.19 23.84 -2.91
C LEU A 417 6.08 24.84 -3.24
N LEU A 418 5.49 25.47 -2.22
CA LEU A 418 4.40 26.42 -2.37
C LEU A 418 4.80 27.65 -3.20
N LYS A 419 6.02 28.18 -3.00
CA LYS A 419 6.57 29.26 -3.82
C LYS A 419 6.77 28.84 -5.28
N GLY A 420 7.15 27.58 -5.52
CA GLY A 420 7.20 27.01 -6.87
C GLY A 420 5.83 26.95 -7.52
N LEU A 421 4.81 26.52 -6.78
CA LEU A 421 3.43 26.46 -7.24
C LEU A 421 2.82 27.84 -7.51
N GLU A 422 3.08 28.84 -6.65
CA GLU A 422 2.65 30.22 -6.89
C GLU A 422 3.20 30.77 -8.22
N LYS A 423 4.46 30.49 -8.55
CA LYS A 423 5.03 30.91 -9.84
C LYS A 423 4.30 30.28 -11.02
N ILE A 424 3.88 29.02 -10.89
CA ILE A 424 3.06 28.35 -11.90
C ILE A 424 1.67 28.99 -11.97
N ALA A 425 1.03 29.24 -10.82
CA ALA A 425 -0.31 29.85 -10.73
C ALA A 425 -0.36 31.25 -11.35
N VAL A 426 0.68 32.05 -11.16
CA VAL A 426 0.81 33.39 -11.76
C VAL A 426 0.99 33.28 -13.28
N SER A 427 1.75 32.29 -13.75
CA SER A 427 1.99 32.10 -15.19
C SER A 427 0.75 31.60 -15.95
N ALA A 428 -0.14 30.90 -15.25
CA ALA A 428 -1.35 30.36 -15.79
C ALA A 428 -2.34 30.13 -14.65
N ASP A 429 -3.52 30.73 -14.76
CA ASP A 429 -4.65 30.53 -13.85
C ASP A 429 -5.11 29.05 -13.94
N ILE A 430 -4.47 28.17 -13.18
CA ILE A 430 -4.62 26.71 -13.26
C ILE A 430 -5.03 26.19 -11.89
N PRO A 431 -6.16 25.45 -11.79
CA PRO A 431 -6.51 24.73 -10.56
C PRO A 431 -5.39 23.82 -10.07
N MET A 432 -5.10 23.84 -8.78
CA MET A 432 -4.00 23.08 -8.19
C MET A 432 -4.48 22.05 -7.19
N LEU A 433 -3.83 20.90 -7.22
CA LEU A 433 -3.90 19.83 -6.23
C LEU A 433 -2.51 19.64 -5.64
N VAL A 434 -2.43 19.60 -4.32
CA VAL A 434 -1.17 19.38 -3.59
C VAL A 434 -1.36 18.14 -2.72
N CYS A 435 -0.82 17.03 -3.21
CA CYS A 435 -0.88 15.71 -2.62
C CYS A 435 0.48 15.34 -2.03
N GLY A 436 0.48 14.49 -1.01
CA GLY A 436 1.72 13.89 -0.53
C GLY A 436 1.70 13.51 0.93
N ASP A 437 2.80 12.88 1.32
CA ASP A 437 3.19 12.66 2.70
C ASP A 437 4.05 13.87 3.15
N PHE A 438 3.49 14.66 4.05
CA PHE A 438 4.14 15.86 4.57
C PHE A 438 4.93 15.59 5.85
N ASN A 439 4.85 14.38 6.42
CA ASN A 439 5.46 14.03 7.70
C ASN A 439 5.20 15.09 8.79
N SER A 440 4.04 15.73 8.74
CA SER A 440 3.69 16.92 9.52
C SER A 440 2.26 16.77 10.01
N VAL A 441 2.07 16.73 11.33
CA VAL A 441 0.75 16.59 11.95
C VAL A 441 -0.08 17.86 11.85
N PRO A 442 -1.42 17.77 11.91
CA PRO A 442 -2.28 18.94 11.94
C PRO A 442 -1.89 19.91 13.06
N GLY A 443 -1.86 21.20 12.76
CA GLY A 443 -1.44 22.26 13.69
C GLY A 443 0.07 22.48 13.80
N SER A 444 0.91 21.65 13.18
CA SER A 444 2.35 21.95 13.03
C SER A 444 2.58 23.14 12.09
N ALA A 445 3.75 23.79 12.14
CA ALA A 445 4.01 24.95 11.28
C ALA A 445 3.93 24.65 9.76
N PRO A 446 4.43 23.51 9.24
CA PRO A 446 4.25 23.15 7.83
C PRO A 446 2.77 22.96 7.45
N HIS A 447 1.97 22.34 8.32
CA HIS A 447 0.52 22.18 8.11
C HIS A 447 -0.21 23.53 8.15
N ALA A 448 0.08 24.37 9.16
CA ALA A 448 -0.50 25.71 9.26
C ALA A 448 -0.18 26.57 8.03
N LEU A 449 1.04 26.47 7.50
CA LEU A 449 1.40 27.13 6.25
C LEU A 449 0.50 26.66 5.10
N LEU A 450 0.36 25.34 4.90
CA LEU A 450 -0.50 24.77 3.83
C LEU A 450 -1.98 25.17 3.98
N ALA A 451 -2.52 25.08 5.20
CA ALA A 451 -3.93 25.25 5.47
C ALA A 451 -4.36 26.73 5.55
N ASN A 452 -3.48 27.60 6.07
CA ASN A 452 -3.82 28.99 6.39
C ASN A 452 -3.09 30.02 5.52
N GLY A 453 -2.14 29.59 4.69
CA GLY A 453 -1.30 30.48 3.87
C GLY A 453 -0.22 31.22 4.66
N LYS A 454 -0.17 31.05 5.99
CA LYS A 454 0.76 31.74 6.89
C LYS A 454 0.87 30.99 8.21
N ILE A 455 1.89 31.35 8.99
CA ILE A 455 2.15 30.78 10.32
C ILE A 455 2.04 31.91 11.35
N GLU A 456 1.51 31.59 12.52
CA GLU A 456 1.50 32.53 13.65
C GLU A 456 2.92 32.86 14.10
N GLN A 457 3.19 34.14 14.38
CA GLN A 457 4.56 34.59 14.67
C GLN A 457 5.17 33.99 15.94
N LEU A 458 4.31 33.57 16.88
CA LEU A 458 4.71 32.95 18.15
C LEU A 458 4.59 31.41 18.12
N HIS A 459 4.46 30.81 16.94
CA HIS A 459 4.32 29.37 16.81
C HIS A 459 5.59 28.64 17.31
N PRO A 460 5.46 27.60 18.17
CA PRO A 460 6.61 26.97 18.82
C PRO A 460 7.62 26.37 17.84
N ASP A 461 7.18 25.84 16.71
CA ASP A 461 8.08 25.28 15.69
C ASP A 461 8.99 26.34 15.04
N LEU A 462 8.64 27.64 15.11
CA LEU A 462 9.49 28.73 14.63
C LEU A 462 10.65 29.06 15.59
N ALA A 463 10.59 28.60 16.83
CA ALA A 463 11.64 28.84 17.81
C ALA A 463 12.92 28.02 17.53
N VAL A 464 12.79 26.92 16.78
CA VAL A 464 13.90 26.02 16.43
C VAL A 464 14.37 26.32 15.01
N ASP A 465 15.20 27.35 14.85
CA ASP A 465 15.83 27.73 13.58
C ASP A 465 17.36 27.90 13.72
N PRO A 466 18.11 26.80 13.90
CA PRO A 466 19.55 26.87 14.17
C PRO A 466 20.37 27.47 13.02
N LEU A 467 19.81 27.55 11.82
CA LEU A 467 20.47 28.08 10.61
C LEU A 467 19.95 29.46 10.20
N GLY A 468 18.92 30.00 10.88
CA GLY A 468 18.30 31.27 10.48
C GLY A 468 17.58 31.22 9.13
N ILE A 469 17.23 30.03 8.63
CA ILE A 469 16.65 29.83 7.28
C ILE A 469 15.18 30.22 7.21
N LEU A 470 14.53 30.38 8.35
CA LEU A 470 13.13 30.80 8.46
C LEU A 470 13.01 32.32 8.62
N HIS A 471 14.12 33.04 8.81
CA HIS A 471 14.10 34.48 9.05
C HIS A 471 14.07 35.30 7.74
N PRO A 472 13.28 36.39 7.67
CA PRO A 472 12.27 36.80 8.65
C PRO A 472 10.97 35.98 8.50
N THR A 473 10.43 35.52 9.63
CA THR A 473 9.31 34.56 9.68
C THR A 473 8.03 35.08 9.02
N HIS A 474 7.81 36.40 9.01
CA HIS A 474 6.66 37.02 8.32
C HIS A 474 6.68 36.86 6.79
N LYS A 475 7.82 36.43 6.20
CA LYS A 475 7.92 36.13 4.76
C LYS A 475 7.57 34.67 4.43
N ILE A 476 7.36 33.82 5.43
CA ILE A 476 6.92 32.44 5.23
C ILE A 476 5.39 32.44 5.07
N THR A 477 4.95 32.79 3.87
CA THR A 477 3.53 32.88 3.51
C THR A 477 3.31 32.45 2.06
N HIS A 478 2.08 32.10 1.70
CA HIS A 478 1.64 31.94 0.31
C HIS A 478 0.21 32.44 0.10
N GLN A 479 -0.16 32.66 -1.16
CA GLN A 479 -1.42 33.23 -1.61
C GLN A 479 -2.33 32.21 -2.30
N LEU A 480 -1.87 30.96 -2.49
CA LEU A 480 -2.72 29.89 -3.03
C LEU A 480 -3.93 29.66 -2.09
N PRO A 481 -5.18 29.66 -2.60
CA PRO A 481 -6.38 29.46 -1.79
C PRO A 481 -6.61 27.97 -1.50
N LEU A 482 -5.64 27.36 -0.82
CA LEU A 482 -5.65 25.93 -0.52
C LEU A 482 -6.62 25.59 0.61
N VAL A 483 -7.31 24.46 0.46
CA VAL A 483 -8.16 23.85 1.49
C VAL A 483 -7.89 22.34 1.52
N SER A 484 -7.80 21.74 2.71
CA SER A 484 -7.73 20.29 2.86
C SER A 484 -9.04 19.65 2.38
N ALA A 485 -8.96 18.70 1.46
CA ALA A 485 -10.14 18.01 0.91
C ALA A 485 -10.96 17.34 2.02
N TYR A 486 -10.29 16.63 2.94
CA TYR A 486 -10.93 15.86 4.01
C TYR A 486 -11.58 16.73 5.09
N SER A 487 -11.19 18.00 5.23
CA SER A 487 -11.87 18.95 6.11
C SER A 487 -13.36 19.14 5.79
N SER A 488 -13.80 18.73 4.59
CA SER A 488 -15.21 18.72 4.20
C SER A 488 -16.07 17.83 5.10
N PHE A 489 -15.55 16.70 5.60
CA PHE A 489 -16.29 15.84 6.54
C PHE A 489 -16.61 16.53 7.87
N ALA A 490 -15.74 17.42 8.34
CA ALA A 490 -15.98 18.17 9.57
C ALA A 490 -17.06 19.26 9.41
N ARG A 491 -17.20 19.83 8.21
CA ARG A 491 -18.10 20.96 7.92
C ARG A 491 -19.57 20.58 7.74
N MET A 492 -19.88 19.31 7.50
CA MET A 492 -21.20 18.84 7.04
C MET A 492 -22.01 18.14 8.12
N ALA A 493 -22.27 18.84 9.23
CA ALA A 493 -23.06 18.32 10.34
C ALA A 493 -24.54 18.09 9.97
N GLY A 494 -25.08 16.91 10.31
CA GLY A 494 -26.52 16.64 10.32
C GLY A 494 -27.17 16.22 9.00
N VAL A 495 -26.38 15.91 7.95
CA VAL A 495 -26.91 15.66 6.59
C VAL A 495 -27.19 14.17 6.31
N SER A 496 -26.42 13.23 6.86
CA SER A 496 -26.68 11.77 6.73
C SER A 496 -25.94 10.92 7.78
N PRO A 497 -26.42 9.69 8.11
CA PRO A 497 -25.73 8.79 9.05
C PRO A 497 -24.30 8.42 8.63
N GLY A 498 -24.05 8.27 7.32
CA GLY A 498 -22.72 7.98 6.79
C GLY A 498 -21.74 9.13 7.02
N LEU A 499 -22.18 10.38 6.81
CA LEU A 499 -21.36 11.57 7.09
C LEU A 499 -21.10 11.76 8.58
N GLU A 500 -22.07 11.45 9.44
CA GLU A 500 -21.88 11.52 10.89
C GLU A 500 -20.80 10.55 11.37
N GLN A 501 -20.77 9.33 10.81
CA GLN A 501 -19.71 8.36 11.09
C GLN A 501 -18.34 8.88 10.66
N GLN A 502 -18.22 9.50 9.47
CA GLN A 502 -16.95 10.09 9.03
C GLN A 502 -16.54 11.26 9.93
N ARG A 503 -17.48 12.08 10.38
CA ARG A 503 -17.19 13.21 11.29
C ARG A 503 -16.56 12.76 12.61
N ARG A 504 -16.94 11.59 13.14
CA ARG A 504 -16.33 11.02 14.35
C ARG A 504 -14.88 10.57 14.14
N ARG A 505 -14.46 10.41 12.87
CA ARG A 505 -13.08 10.07 12.47
C ARG A 505 -12.25 11.32 12.11
N MET A 506 -12.77 12.51 12.41
CA MET A 506 -12.08 13.78 12.24
C MET A 506 -11.72 14.37 13.61
N ASP A 507 -10.58 15.03 13.69
CA ASP A 507 -10.23 15.84 14.85
C ASP A 507 -11.11 17.10 14.91
N ALA A 508 -11.67 17.38 16.08
CA ALA A 508 -12.64 18.47 16.26
C ALA A 508 -12.01 19.87 16.17
N THR A 509 -10.69 19.98 16.43
CA THR A 509 -9.99 21.27 16.49
C THR A 509 -9.39 21.64 15.14
N THR A 510 -8.72 20.67 14.51
CA THR A 510 -7.96 20.87 13.28
C THR A 510 -8.76 20.56 12.03
N HIS A 511 -9.88 19.84 12.18
CA HIS A 511 -10.74 19.39 11.08
C HIS A 511 -10.02 18.50 10.05
N GLU A 512 -8.95 17.84 10.46
CA GLU A 512 -8.26 16.82 9.66
C GLU A 512 -8.64 15.41 10.15
N PRO A 513 -8.40 14.35 9.37
CA PRO A 513 -8.59 12.97 9.84
C PRO A 513 -7.84 12.72 11.16
N LEU A 514 -8.33 11.80 11.97
CA LEU A 514 -7.61 11.37 13.18
C LEU A 514 -6.25 10.75 12.83
N PHE A 515 -6.19 9.99 11.74
CA PHE A 515 -4.96 9.39 11.27
C PHE A 515 -4.96 9.13 9.76
N THR A 516 -3.75 9.11 9.21
CA THR A 516 -3.46 8.59 7.86
C THR A 516 -2.29 7.61 7.87
N ASN A 517 -1.43 7.67 8.89
CA ASN A 517 -0.43 6.66 9.24
C ASN A 517 -0.82 5.99 10.57
N CYS A 518 -0.68 4.67 10.66
CA CYS A 518 -1.01 3.91 11.86
C CYS A 518 -0.03 2.75 12.06
N THR A 519 1.04 3.00 12.80
CA THR A 519 2.01 2.00 13.27
C THR A 519 1.79 1.65 14.74
N ARG A 520 2.59 0.73 15.30
CA ARG A 520 2.56 0.42 16.74
C ARG A 520 2.87 1.66 17.59
N ASP A 521 3.85 2.45 17.16
CA ASP A 521 4.47 3.51 17.98
C ASP A 521 3.98 4.91 17.61
N PHE A 522 3.34 5.08 16.44
CA PHE A 522 2.81 6.35 15.98
C PHE A 522 1.46 6.17 15.27
N ILE A 523 0.52 7.02 15.63
CA ILE A 523 -0.75 7.20 14.92
C ILE A 523 -1.00 8.69 14.74
N GLY A 524 -1.33 9.09 13.51
CA GLY A 524 -1.60 10.48 13.23
C GLY A 524 -1.75 10.77 11.74
N THR A 525 -2.22 11.98 11.45
CA THR A 525 -2.40 12.45 10.07
C THR A 525 -1.14 13.13 9.59
N VAL A 526 -0.59 12.63 8.49
CA VAL A 526 0.62 13.16 7.83
C VAL A 526 0.46 13.26 6.32
N ASP A 527 -0.57 12.63 5.77
CA ASP A 527 -0.91 12.64 4.35
C ASP A 527 -2.07 13.60 4.09
N TYR A 528 -1.98 14.36 3.00
CA TYR A 528 -3.00 15.35 2.69
C TYR A 528 -3.28 15.43 1.19
N ILE A 529 -4.51 15.85 0.87
CA ILE A 529 -4.90 16.34 -0.46
C ILE A 529 -5.43 17.76 -0.27
N PHE A 530 -4.60 18.76 -0.56
CA PHE A 530 -5.01 20.16 -0.61
C PHE A 530 -5.41 20.55 -2.04
N TYR A 531 -6.37 21.45 -2.17
CA TYR A 531 -6.84 21.92 -3.47
C TYR A 531 -7.16 23.42 -3.47
N THR A 532 -7.08 24.07 -4.63
CA THR A 532 -7.47 25.48 -4.80
C THR A 532 -8.99 25.63 -4.79
N ALA A 533 -9.54 26.10 -3.68
CA ALA A 533 -10.99 26.11 -3.42
C ALA A 533 -11.77 27.17 -4.20
N ASP A 534 -11.09 28.12 -4.86
CA ASP A 534 -11.70 29.08 -5.77
C ASP A 534 -12.02 28.48 -7.16
N SER A 535 -11.40 27.34 -7.49
CA SER A 535 -11.40 26.76 -8.83
C SER A 535 -11.85 25.29 -8.87
N LEU A 536 -11.84 24.58 -7.74
CA LEU A 536 -12.38 23.23 -7.62
C LEU A 536 -13.43 23.14 -6.50
N THR A 537 -14.36 22.20 -6.62
CA THR A 537 -15.21 21.69 -5.52
C THR A 537 -14.88 20.23 -5.27
N VAL A 538 -14.91 19.80 -4.00
CA VAL A 538 -14.87 18.38 -3.63
C VAL A 538 -16.31 17.85 -3.70
N GLU A 539 -16.54 16.79 -4.47
CA GLU A 539 -17.85 16.16 -4.65
C GLU A 539 -18.03 14.96 -3.71
N SER A 540 -16.99 14.12 -3.59
CA SER A 540 -17.00 12.94 -2.73
C SER A 540 -15.59 12.63 -2.21
N LEU A 541 -15.50 11.93 -1.09
CA LEU A 541 -14.26 11.54 -0.42
C LEU A 541 -14.29 10.06 -0.07
N LEU A 542 -13.17 9.37 -0.21
CA LEU A 542 -13.05 7.98 0.22
C LEU A 542 -13.14 7.90 1.74
N GLU A 543 -13.95 6.97 2.24
CA GLU A 543 -14.18 6.82 3.67
C GLU A 543 -12.88 6.64 4.47
N LEU A 544 -12.86 7.26 5.64
CA LEU A 544 -11.80 7.08 6.64
C LEU A 544 -11.98 5.75 7.34
N LEU A 545 -10.89 5.17 7.82
CA LEU A 545 -10.94 3.92 8.59
C LEU A 545 -11.19 4.19 10.07
N ASP A 546 -11.71 3.16 10.73
CA ASP A 546 -11.90 3.16 12.17
C ASP A 546 -10.66 2.60 12.87
N GLU A 547 -10.12 3.32 13.85
CA GLU A 547 -8.88 2.94 14.53
C GLU A 547 -9.01 1.58 15.21
N GLU A 548 -10.10 1.34 15.94
CA GLU A 548 -10.29 0.08 16.68
C GLU A 548 -10.28 -1.12 15.73
N ASN A 549 -10.93 -0.98 14.57
CA ASN A 549 -10.91 -2.00 13.54
C ASN A 549 -9.53 -2.18 12.90
N LEU A 550 -8.81 -1.09 12.60
CA LEU A 550 -7.49 -1.15 11.97
C LEU A 550 -6.43 -1.75 12.90
N ARG A 551 -6.54 -1.48 14.21
CA ARG A 551 -5.61 -1.96 15.24
C ARG A 551 -6.00 -3.31 15.85
N LYS A 552 -7.01 -4.01 15.31
CA LYS A 552 -7.32 -5.40 15.69
C LYS A 552 -6.10 -6.32 15.64
N ASN A 553 -5.18 -6.06 14.70
CA ASN A 553 -3.91 -6.76 14.54
C ASN A 553 -2.71 -5.89 14.97
N THR A 554 -2.85 -5.09 16.03
CA THR A 554 -1.88 -4.08 16.53
C THR A 554 -1.86 -2.77 15.73
N ALA A 555 -1.53 -2.83 14.43
CA ALA A 555 -1.33 -1.68 13.55
C ALA A 555 -1.21 -2.11 12.07
N ILE A 556 -0.89 -1.19 11.17
CA ILE A 556 -0.58 -1.47 9.76
C ILE A 556 0.90 -1.17 9.42
N PRO A 557 1.53 -1.87 8.46
CA PRO A 557 1.00 -2.92 7.60
C PRO A 557 0.57 -4.17 8.37
N SER A 558 -0.32 -4.93 7.74
CA SER A 558 -0.89 -6.16 8.26
C SER A 558 -1.19 -7.11 7.09
N PRO A 559 -1.62 -8.36 7.35
CA PRO A 559 -2.12 -9.22 6.28
C PRO A 559 -3.15 -8.55 5.36
N GLU A 560 -4.00 -7.65 5.88
CA GLU A 560 -5.03 -6.97 5.10
C GLU A 560 -4.56 -5.65 4.46
N TRP A 561 -3.52 -5.02 4.99
CA TRP A 561 -3.08 -3.67 4.59
C TRP A 561 -1.59 -3.64 4.29
N SER A 562 -1.22 -3.30 3.05
CA SER A 562 0.16 -3.46 2.54
C SER A 562 1.04 -2.20 2.67
N SER A 563 0.57 -1.18 3.39
CA SER A 563 1.30 0.02 3.78
C SER A 563 0.99 0.33 5.25
N ASP A 564 1.85 1.09 5.92
CA ASP A 564 1.56 1.73 7.20
C ASP A 564 0.73 3.01 7.08
N HIS A 565 0.49 3.47 5.84
CA HIS A 565 -0.43 4.54 5.53
C HIS A 565 -1.76 4.01 4.96
N ILE A 566 -2.80 4.84 4.99
CA ILE A 566 -4.08 4.61 4.31
C ILE A 566 -4.16 5.50 3.07
N ALA A 567 -4.68 4.99 1.95
CA ALA A 567 -4.89 5.83 0.78
C ALA A 567 -5.95 6.91 1.05
N LEU A 568 -5.69 8.13 0.59
CA LEU A 568 -6.67 9.21 0.51
C LEU A 568 -7.16 9.33 -0.93
N LEU A 569 -8.46 9.57 -1.11
CA LEU A 569 -9.03 9.73 -2.45
C LEU A 569 -10.17 10.74 -2.40
N ALA A 570 -10.14 11.67 -3.33
CA ALA A 570 -11.14 12.73 -3.45
C ALA A 570 -11.59 12.86 -4.90
N GLU A 571 -12.89 13.02 -5.10
CA GLU A 571 -13.48 13.40 -6.38
C GLU A 571 -13.71 14.92 -6.39
N PHE A 572 -13.30 15.57 -7.48
CA PHE A 572 -13.38 17.00 -7.67
C PHE A 572 -14.21 17.34 -8.90
N ARG A 573 -14.78 18.55 -8.91
CA ARG A 573 -15.33 19.21 -10.11
C ARG A 573 -14.64 20.55 -10.32
N CYS A 574 -14.33 20.88 -11.57
CA CYS A 574 -13.88 22.22 -11.90
C CYS A 574 -15.03 23.23 -11.79
N LYS A 575 -14.81 24.33 -11.09
CA LYS A 575 -15.77 25.44 -11.01
C LYS A 575 -15.85 26.16 -12.37
N PRO A 576 -17.04 26.60 -12.80
CA PRO A 576 -17.15 27.49 -13.94
C PRO A 576 -16.35 28.76 -13.67
N ARG A 577 -15.47 29.13 -14.60
CA ARG A 577 -14.76 30.41 -14.51
C ARG A 577 -15.76 31.55 -14.68
N ILE A 578 -16.08 32.23 -13.58
CA ILE A 578 -16.79 33.50 -13.63
C ILE A 578 -15.81 34.52 -14.24
N ARG A 579 -16.12 35.04 -15.43
CA ARG A 579 -15.33 36.12 -16.05
C ARG A 579 -15.26 37.29 -15.06
N ARG A 580 -14.05 37.64 -14.60
CA ARG A 580 -13.79 38.92 -13.96
C ARG A 580 -13.45 39.95 -15.03
#